data_AF-A0A967T435-F1
#
_entry.id   AF-A0A967T435-F1
#
_cell.length_a   1.000
_cell.length_b   1.000
_cell.length_c   1.000
_cell.angle_alpha   90.00
_cell.angle_beta   90.00
_cell.angle_gamma   90.00
#
_symmetry.space_group_name_H-M   'P 1'
#
loop_
_entity.id
_entity.type
_entity.pdbx_description
1 polymer ?
#
loop_
_entity_poly.entity_id
_entity_poly.type
_entity_poly.pdbx_seq_one_letter_code
_entity_poly.pdbx_strand_id
1 'polypeptide(L)' 'MDAAQKLEIHELLSRAAYAFDERDLGSLEACFAEDALMLVHIADGQTFGPFEGREA' A
#
# COMPACT_ATOMS: atom_id res chain seq x y z
N MET A 1 0.98 -20.39 2.15
CA MET A 1 -0.05 -19.49 1.57
C MET A 1 -1.00 -20.34 0.77
N ASP A 2 -2.26 -20.37 1.15
CA ASP A 2 -3.29 -21.07 0.38
C ASP A 2 -3.83 -20.19 -0.76
N ALA A 3 -4.76 -20.75 -1.56
CA ALA A 3 -5.32 -20.06 -2.71
C ALA A 3 -6.20 -18.85 -2.31
N ALA A 4 -6.86 -18.89 -1.16
CA ALA A 4 -7.70 -17.81 -0.68
C ALA A 4 -6.86 -16.61 -0.23
N GLN A 5 -5.81 -16.87 0.56
CA GLN A 5 -4.84 -15.85 0.96
C GLN A 5 -4.16 -15.19 -0.24
N LYS A 6 -3.83 -15.99 -1.26
CA LYS A 6 -3.29 -15.45 -2.52
C LYS A 6 -4.28 -14.50 -3.20
N LEU A 7 -5.54 -14.88 -3.26
CA LEU A 7 -6.60 -14.06 -3.86
C LEU A 7 -6.78 -12.75 -3.09
N GLU A 8 -6.86 -12.80 -1.77
CA GLU A 8 -6.98 -11.61 -0.91
C GLU A 8 -5.85 -10.61 -1.14
N ILE A 9 -4.61 -11.09 -1.25
CA ILE A 9 -3.45 -10.25 -1.57
C ILE A 9 -3.58 -9.61 -2.95
N HIS A 10 -3.99 -10.38 -3.97
CA HIS A 10 -4.18 -9.82 -5.31
C HIS A 10 -5.27 -8.75 -5.34
N GLU A 11 -6.40 -8.99 -4.68
CA GLU A 11 -7.49 -8.01 -4.61
C GLU A 11 -7.06 -6.73 -3.88
N LEU A 12 -6.29 -6.84 -2.80
CA LEU A 12 -5.73 -5.69 -2.09
C LEU A 12 -4.81 -4.87 -2.99
N LEU A 13 -3.86 -5.53 -3.67
CA LEU A 13 -2.90 -4.88 -4.56
C LEU A 13 -3.60 -4.23 -5.77
N SER A 14 -4.58 -4.90 -6.37
CA SER A 14 -5.35 -4.34 -7.48
C SER A 14 -6.14 -3.10 -7.07
N ARG A 15 -6.76 -3.10 -5.88
CA ARG A 15 -7.50 -1.95 -5.36
C ARG A 15 -6.59 -0.77 -5.08
N ALA A 16 -5.44 -1.00 -4.43
CA ALA A 16 -4.48 0.04 -4.14
C ALA A 16 -3.93 0.70 -5.42
N ALA A 17 -3.58 -0.11 -6.44
CA ALA A 17 -3.11 0.40 -7.72
C ALA A 17 -4.17 1.27 -8.42
N TYR A 18 -5.40 0.77 -8.51
CA TYR A 18 -6.51 1.52 -9.11
C TYR A 18 -6.80 2.82 -8.37
N ALA A 19 -6.90 2.78 -7.03
CA ALA A 19 -7.16 3.98 -6.22
C ALA A 19 -6.06 5.03 -6.36
N PHE A 20 -4.80 4.60 -6.46
CA PHE A 20 -3.67 5.50 -6.69
C PHE A 20 -3.72 6.15 -8.07
N ASP A 21 -4.01 5.39 -9.13
CA ASP A 21 -4.15 5.89 -10.49
C ASP A 21 -5.30 6.91 -10.62
N GLU A 22 -6.45 6.64 -10.00
CA GLU A 22 -7.62 7.53 -10.00
C GLU A 22 -7.54 8.69 -9.00
N ARG A 23 -6.47 8.75 -8.19
CA ARG A 23 -6.28 9.73 -7.11
C ARG A 23 -7.41 9.69 -6.06
N ASP A 24 -8.03 8.53 -5.87
CA ASP A 24 -8.98 8.26 -4.79
C ASP A 24 -8.22 7.88 -3.51
N LEU A 25 -7.75 8.92 -2.81
CA LEU A 25 -6.92 8.75 -1.61
C LEU A 25 -7.67 8.04 -0.48
N GLY A 26 -9.00 8.21 -0.35
CA GLY A 26 -9.77 7.54 0.69
C GLY A 26 -9.80 6.02 0.50
N SER A 27 -10.00 5.56 -0.74
CA SER A 27 -9.93 4.13 -1.06
C SER A 27 -8.51 3.58 -0.92
N LEU A 28 -7.49 4.38 -1.20
CA LEU A 28 -6.08 4.00 -1.04
C LEU A 28 -5.69 3.88 0.43
N GLU A 29 -6.04 4.85 1.27
CA GLU A 29 -5.80 4.82 2.72
C GLU A 29 -6.43 3.57 3.37
N ALA A 30 -7.63 3.18 2.91
CA ALA A 30 -8.32 1.97 3.38
C ALA A 30 -7.58 0.66 3.06
N CYS A 31 -6.56 0.67 2.19
CA CYS A 31 -5.70 -0.48 1.91
C CYS A 31 -4.58 -0.67 2.95
N PHE A 32 -4.33 0.29 3.84
CA PHE A 32 -3.28 0.20 4.86
C PHE A 32 -3.85 -0.17 6.23
N ALA A 33 -3.08 -0.92 7.02
CA ALA A 33 -3.37 -1.07 8.46
C ALA A 33 -3.23 0.29 9.17
N GLU A 34 -3.86 0.46 10.34
CA GLU A 34 -3.76 1.71 11.11
C GLU A 34 -2.30 2.03 11.49
N ASP A 35 -1.53 0.99 11.78
CA ASP A 35 -0.12 1.00 12.18
C ASP A 35 0.83 0.63 11.03
N ALA A 36 0.42 0.82 9.78
CA ALA A 36 1.24 0.51 8.62
C ALA A 36 2.57 1.29 8.62
N LEU A 37 3.64 0.65 8.15
CA LEU A 37 4.94 1.27 7.91
C LEU A 37 5.23 1.26 6.41
N MET A 38 5.49 2.44 5.83
CA MET A 38 5.85 2.56 4.43
C MET A 38 7.29 3.05 4.27
N LEU A 39 8.03 2.39 3.37
CA LEU A 39 9.36 2.78 2.92
C LEU A 39 9.35 2.85 1.40
N VAL A 40 9.97 3.90 0.86
CA VAL A 40 10.17 4.03 -0.58
C VAL A 40 11.66 3.98 -0.87
N HIS A 41 12.09 2.89 -1.51
CA HIS A 41 13.46 2.73 -1.98
C HIS A 41 13.52 3.08 -3.47
N ILE A 42 14.20 4.17 -3.80
CA ILE A 42 14.49 4.56 -5.16
C ILE A 42 15.76 3.81 -5.61
N ALA A 43 15.76 3.33 -6.86
CA ALA A 43 16.83 2.49 -7.39
C ALA A 43 18.23 3.15 -7.37
N ASP A 44 18.31 4.47 -7.25
CA ASP A 44 19.56 5.23 -7.09
C ASP A 44 20.15 5.18 -5.66
N GLY A 45 19.49 4.47 -4.74
CA GLY A 45 19.92 4.28 -3.37
C GLY A 45 19.26 5.22 -2.37
N GLN A 46 18.40 6.16 -2.81
CA GLN A 46 17.67 7.00 -1.88
C GLN A 46 16.53 6.22 -1.21
N THR A 47 16.40 6.39 0.11
CA THR A 47 15.28 5.83 0.88
C THR A 47 14.50 6.95 1.54
N PHE A 48 13.17 6.91 1.41
CA PHE A 48 12.26 7.81 2.10
C PHE A 48 11.42 7.02 3.12
N GLY A 49 11.16 7.65 4.28
CA GLY A 49 10.47 7.05 5.41
C GLY A 49 11.41 6.64 6.57
N PRO A 50 10.94 5.77 7.50
CA PRO A 50 9.61 5.16 7.50
C PRO A 50 8.52 6.22 7.68
N PHE A 51 7.45 6.11 6.90
CA PHE A 51 6.19 6.78 7.18
C PHE A 51 5.39 5.89 8.12
N GLU A 52 5.01 6.43 9.28
CA GLU A 52 4.44 5.67 10.39
C GLU A 52 2.94 5.95 10.54
N GLY A 53 2.13 4.93 10.31
CA GLY A 53 0.68 4.99 10.39
C GLY A 53 0.03 5.37 9.08
N ARG A 54 -1.26 5.07 8.98
CA ARG A 54 -2.06 5.27 7.76
C ARG A 54 -2.12 6.74 7.28
N GLU A 55 -2.05 7.69 8.20
CA GLU A 55 -2.23 9.13 7.92
C GLU A 55 -0.92 9.89 7.59
N ALA A 56 0.22 9.19 7.57
CA ALA A 56 1.57 9.80 7.49
C ALA A 56 2.00 10.29 6.11
#